data_AF-A0A847LKC1-F1
#
_entry.id   AF-A0A847LKC1-F1
#
_cell.length_a   1.000
_cell.length_b   1.000
_cell.length_c   1.000
_cell.angle_alpha   90.00
_cell.angle_beta   90.00
_cell.angle_gamma   90.00
#
_symmetry.space_group_name_H-M   'P 1'
#
loop_
_entity.id
_entity.type
_entity.pdbx_description
1 polymer ?
#
loop_
_entity_poly.entity_id
_entity_poly.type
_entity_poly.pdbx_seq_one_letter_code
_entity_poly.pdbx_strand_id
1 'polypeptide(L)' 'MADVLGVVRDSSRLHDHPAMGQPGRVPDTRELVIPPNTVAYRVQGGIVQVLRALNGPRKWTDQF' A
#
# COMPACT_ATOMS: atom_id res chain seq x y z
N MET A 1 -18.04 1.45 2.55
CA MET A 1 -17.06 0.64 3.29
C MET A 1 -16.27 -0.14 2.26
N ALA A 2 -14.96 0.09 2.12
CA ALA A 2 -14.15 -0.72 1.21
C ALA A 2 -13.99 -2.13 1.80
N ASP A 3 -14.32 -3.14 1.01
CA ASP A 3 -14.24 -4.55 1.39
C ASP A 3 -12.77 -5.01 1.39
N VAL A 4 -12.32 -5.64 2.48
CA VAL A 4 -10.93 -6.13 2.64
C VAL A 4 -10.54 -7.06 1.49
N LEU A 5 -11.52 -7.79 0.93
CA LEU A 5 -11.33 -8.61 -0.27
C LEU A 5 -10.82 -7.81 -1.48
N GLY A 6 -11.28 -6.57 -1.67
CA GLY A 6 -10.83 -5.73 -2.79
C GLY A 6 -9.34 -5.42 -2.70
N VAL A 7 -8.88 -5.03 -1.51
CA VAL A 7 -7.45 -4.76 -1.26
C VAL A 7 -6.60 -6.02 -1.48
N VAL A 8 -7.06 -7.19 -1.02
CA VAL A 8 -6.34 -8.47 -1.20
C VAL A 8 -6.28 -8.85 -2.69
N ARG A 9 -7.39 -8.73 -3.41
CA ARG A 9 -7.44 -9.05 -4.83
C ARG A 9 -6.51 -8.16 -5.64
N ASP A 10 -6.55 -6.85 -5.43
CA ASP A 10 -5.76 -5.91 -6.22
C ASP A 10 -4.26 -5.94 -5.85
N SER A 11 -3.94 -6.25 -4.58
CA SER A 11 -2.55 -6.43 -4.14
C SER A 11 -1.90 -7.73 -4.62
N SER A 12 -2.67 -8.72 -5.10
CA SER A 12 -2.11 -9.96 -5.68
C SER A 12 -1.15 -9.70 -6.85
N ARG A 13 -1.36 -8.62 -7.61
CA ARG A 13 -0.50 -8.19 -8.71
C ARG A 13 0.92 -7.81 -8.27
N LEU A 14 1.12 -7.54 -6.98
CA LEU A 14 2.45 -7.27 -6.42
C LEU A 14 3.35 -8.51 -6.45
N HIS A 15 2.79 -9.71 -6.55
CA HIS A 15 3.59 -10.93 -6.76
C HIS A 15 4.41 -10.84 -8.05
N ASP A 16 3.76 -10.47 -9.16
CA ASP A 16 4.38 -10.41 -10.48
C ASP A 16 5.10 -9.08 -10.72
N HIS A 17 4.61 -8.00 -10.11
CA HIS A 17 5.11 -6.65 -10.31
C HIS A 17 5.39 -5.92 -8.99
N PRO A 18 6.31 -6.41 -8.14
CA PRO A 18 6.59 -5.84 -6.82
C PRO A 18 7.10 -4.39 -6.85
N ALA A 19 7.59 -3.92 -8.00
CA ALA A 19 8.10 -2.56 -8.16
C ALA A 19 7.04 -1.54 -8.61
N MET A 20 5.78 -1.95 -8.84
CA MET A 20 4.73 -1.08 -9.38
C MET A 20 4.26 0.00 -8.40
N GLY A 21 4.49 -0.20 -7.09
CA GLY A 21 4.19 0.80 -6.08
C GLY A 21 5.24 1.90 -6.07
N GLN A 22 4.81 3.11 -5.74
CA GLN A 22 5.68 4.26 -5.58
C GLN A 22 6.61 4.05 -4.38
N PRO A 23 7.89 4.48 -4.44
CA PRO A 23 8.74 4.52 -3.26
C PRO A 23 8.03 5.27 -2.12
N GLY A 24 7.97 4.64 -0.94
CA GLY A 24 7.39 5.25 0.25
C GLY A 24 8.34 6.25 0.90
N ARG A 25 7.83 7.01 1.86
CA ARG A 25 8.65 7.97 2.64
C ARG A 25 9.71 7.29 3.52
N VAL A 26 9.45 6.05 3.93
CA VAL A 26 10.39 5.24 4.72
C VAL A 26 11.25 4.42 3.75
N PRO A 27 12.58 4.37 3.92
CA PRO A 27 13.45 3.53 3.09
C PRO A 27 12.93 2.09 2.99
N ASP A 28 13.12 1.49 1.81
CA ASP A 28 12.69 0.13 1.47
C ASP A 28 11.18 -0.14 1.51
N THR A 29 10.36 0.89 1.73
CA THR A 29 8.90 0.79 1.63
C THR A 29 8.38 1.30 0.29
N ARG A 30 7.19 0.83 -0.07
CA ARG A 30 6.45 1.21 -1.26
C ARG A 30 4.98 1.41 -0.92
N GLU A 31 4.33 2.24 -1.72
CA GLU A 31 2.92 2.57 -1.60
C GLU A 31 2.18 2.16 -2.89
N LEU A 32 1.10 1.40 -2.74
CA LEU A 32 0.18 1.05 -3.82
C LEU A 32 -1.17 1.71 -3.56
N VAL A 33 -1.61 2.57 -4.47
CA VAL A 33 -2.92 3.22 -4.38
C VAL A 33 -3.97 2.30 -5.02
N ILE A 34 -4.91 1.81 -4.21
CA ILE A 34 -6.08 1.02 -4.60
C ILE A 34 -7.32 1.76 -4.08
N PRO A 35 -7.86 2.75 -4.82
CA PRO A 35 -8.89 3.64 -4.30
C PRO A 35 -10.07 2.86 -3.67
N PRO A 36 -10.52 3.24 -2.45
CA PRO A 36 -10.14 4.41 -1.67
C PRO A 36 -8.90 4.23 -0.78
N ASN A 37 -8.16 3.13 -0.91
CA ASN A 37 -7.06 2.75 -0.04
C ASN A 37 -5.67 3.08 -0.60
N THR A 38 -4.72 3.23 0.30
CA THR A 38 -3.28 3.12 0.03
C THR A 38 -2.71 1.98 0.85
N VAL A 39 -2.00 1.06 0.20
CA VAL A 39 -1.33 -0.07 0.84
C VAL A 39 0.15 0.23 0.93
N ALA A 40 0.65 0.34 2.16
CA ALA A 40 2.09 0.38 2.43
C ALA A 40 2.62 -1.05 2.49
N TYR A 41 3.66 -1.33 1.72
CA TYR A 41 4.31 -2.64 1.66
C TYR A 41 5.83 -2.50 1.50
N ARG A 42 6.55 -3.61 1.59
CA ARG A 42 7.96 -3.72 1.22
C ARG A 42 8.23 -5.04 0.52
N VAL A 43 9.38 -5.15 -0.14
CA VAL A 43 9.87 -6.43 -0.68
C VAL A 43 11.13 -6.82 0.06
N GLN A 44 11.08 -7.93 0.77
CA GLN A 44 12.21 -8.44 1.56
C GLN A 44 12.39 -9.93 1.27
N GLY A 45 13.59 -10.33 0.85
CA GLY A 45 13.86 -11.72 0.48
C GLY A 45 12.98 -12.26 -0.65
N GLY A 46 12.56 -11.39 -1.58
CA GLY A 46 11.63 -11.74 -2.67
C GLY A 46 10.17 -11.84 -2.24
N ILE A 47 9.84 -11.57 -0.98
CA ILE A 47 8.47 -11.66 -0.45
C ILE A 47 7.90 -10.25 -0.31
N VAL A 48 6.70 -10.05 -0.83
CA VAL A 48 5.90 -8.84 -0.60
C VAL A 48 5.29 -8.91 0.80
N GLN A 49 5.63 -7.95 1.64
CA GLN A 49 5.10 -7.83 3.00
C GLN A 49 4.21 -6.60 3.09
N VAL A 50 2.90 -6.82 3.26
CA VAL A 50 1.95 -5.74 3.49
C VAL A 50 2.08 -5.26 4.92
N LEU A 51 2.45 -4.00 5.09
CA LEU A 51 2.66 -3.39 6.40
C LEU A 51 1.36 -2.77 6.93
N ARG A 52 0.60 -2.11 6.05
CA ARG A 52 -0.66 -1.44 6.42
C ARG A 52 -1.54 -1.16 5.20
N ALA A 53 -2.85 -1.27 5.36
CA ALA A 53 -3.83 -0.71 4.44
C ALA A 53 -4.49 0.52 5.07
N LEU A 54 -4.48 1.64 4.35
CA LEU A 54 -4.98 2.94 4.80
C LEU A 54 -6.17 3.36 3.92
N ASN A 55 -7.38 3.44 4.46
CA ASN A 55 -8.52 4.06 3.75
C ASN A 55 -8.35 5.60 3.70
N GLY A 56 -8.52 6.22 2.54
CA GLY A 56 -8.56 7.67 2.33
C GLY A 56 -10.00 8.22 2.24
N PRO A 57 -10.25 9.51 2.54
CA PRO A 57 -9.29 10.59 2.80
C PRO A 57 -9.14 10.89 4.30
N ARG A 58 -7.92 10.80 4.84
CA ARG A 58 -7.62 11.34 6.17
C ARG A 58 -7.21 12.80 5.97
N LYS A 59 -8.02 13.77 6.43
CA LYS A 59 -7.55 15.16 6.64
C LYS A 59 -6.31 15.06 7.51
N TRP A 60 -5.13 15.28 6.93
CA TRP A 60 -3.97 15.64 7.72
C TRP A 60 -4.25 17.07 8.15
N THR A 61 -4.82 17.26 9.35
CA THR A 61 -4.86 18.60 9.92
C THR A 61 -3.40 18.99 10.08
N ASP A 62 -2.99 20.00 9.33
CA ASP A 62 -1.74 20.70 9.53
C ASP A 62 -1.76 21.17 10.99
N GLN A 63 -1.02 20.46 11.86
CA GLN A 63 -0.68 20.96 13.18
C GLN A 63 0.78 21.37 13.06
N PHE A 64 0.94 22.67 12.82
CA PHE A 64 2.08 23.45 13.30
C PHE A 64 2.26 23.24 14.81
#